data_AF-A0AAJ5Z3L0-F1
#
_entry.id   AF-A0AAJ5Z3L0-F1
#
_cell.length_a   1.000
_cell.length_b   1.000
_cell.length_c   1.000
_cell.angle_alpha   90.00
_cell.angle_beta   90.00
_cell.angle_gamma   90.00
#
_symmetry.space_group_name_H-M   'P 1'
#
loop_
_entity.id
_entity.type
_entity.pdbx_description
1 polymer ?
#
loop_
_entity_poly.entity_id
_entity_poly.type
_entity_poly.pdbx_seq_one_letter_code
_entity_poly.pdbx_strand_id
1 'polypeptide(L)'
;MTAAKLQHIPQLVRQQYAAAIEAGDAFFFESDVRIVRGQNVQRPVPWQIRIVPALLKKPKAPVSAEEEARPKQNQVDVFAPPYVPNLLVKELDDFTVLLNKYCVLPRHYLLVTRDFVSQEKPPSPNMLALVYSLIKSHTPSSDGAELLGFFNCGPNSGASQPHCHFQLVELMPSENATKAVPIEHMLDTQSAPDEDKEEILGLAVPWRHFVARLEPPSDPDKLENYFGKRFSHLLEAMFSLAMEKNDENKGRPNFNVLLTRHFMHLIPRRNETFDMKEAGWEEYGPGGHPPKYTGTLSVNALGT
;
A
#
# COMPACT_ATOMS: atom_id res chain seq x y z
N MET A 1 12.69 -10.25 16.24
CA MET A 1 12.56 -8.99 17.00
C MET A 1 11.45 -9.13 18.04
N THR A 2 11.61 -8.61 19.26
CA THR A 2 10.58 -8.76 20.31
C THR A 2 9.38 -7.83 20.05
N ALA A 3 8.17 -8.33 20.24
CA ALA A 3 6.92 -7.56 20.10
C ALA A 3 6.91 -6.24 20.90
N ALA A 4 7.66 -6.19 22.01
CA ALA A 4 7.83 -4.99 22.84
C ALA A 4 8.46 -3.81 22.09
N LYS A 5 9.41 -4.04 21.15
CA LYS A 5 10.03 -2.95 20.36
C LYS A 5 9.02 -2.28 19.40
N LEU A 6 7.92 -2.95 19.05
CA LEU A 6 6.95 -2.49 18.04
C LEU A 6 5.69 -1.86 18.63
N GLN A 7 5.41 -2.09 19.92
CA GLN A 7 4.21 -1.58 20.59
C GLN A 7 4.12 -0.05 20.57
N HIS A 8 5.26 0.64 20.60
CA HIS A 8 5.30 2.10 20.65
C HIS A 8 5.29 2.76 19.27
N ILE A 9 5.50 2.01 18.18
CA ILE A 9 5.62 2.59 16.82
C ILE A 9 4.38 3.39 16.42
N PRO A 10 3.13 2.90 16.61
CA PRO A 10 1.94 3.69 16.25
C PRO A 10 1.86 5.04 17.00
N GLN A 11 2.24 5.06 18.28
CA GLN A 11 2.30 6.30 19.05
C GLN A 11 3.40 7.23 18.54
N LEU A 12 4.59 6.70 18.26
CA LEU A 12 5.70 7.47 17.71
C LEU A 12 5.35 8.05 16.35
N VAL A 13 4.70 7.29 15.45
CA VAL A 13 4.22 7.79 14.16
C VAL A 13 3.28 8.98 14.35
N ARG A 14 2.33 8.92 15.31
CA ARG A 14 1.41 10.04 15.59
C ARG A 14 2.15 11.29 16.05
N GLN A 15 3.06 11.14 17.02
CA GLN A 15 3.83 12.25 17.58
C GLN A 15 4.76 12.86 16.55
N GLN A 16 5.51 12.01 15.85
CA GLN A 16 6.47 12.41 14.83
C GLN A 16 5.79 13.09 13.65
N TYR A 17 4.60 12.61 13.24
CA TYR A 17 3.81 13.22 12.19
C TYR A 17 3.35 14.63 12.55
N ALA A 18 2.85 14.84 13.77
CA ALA A 18 2.46 16.18 14.22
C ALA A 18 3.66 17.15 14.20
N ALA A 19 4.81 16.73 14.73
CA ALA A 19 6.04 17.52 14.73
C ALA A 19 6.53 17.84 13.30
N ALA A 20 6.46 16.87 12.38
CA ALA A 20 6.89 17.06 10.99
C ALA A 20 5.99 18.03 10.22
N ILE A 21 4.68 17.99 10.45
CA ILE A 21 3.73 18.95 9.84
C ILE A 21 3.97 20.36 10.41
N GLU A 22 4.12 20.49 11.73
CA GLU A 22 4.37 21.78 12.39
C GLU A 22 5.69 22.41 11.94
N ALA A 23 6.74 21.61 11.79
CA ALA A 23 8.06 22.05 11.34
C ALA A 23 8.15 22.32 9.83
N GLY A 24 7.14 21.94 9.04
CA GLY A 24 7.16 22.01 7.58
C GLY A 24 8.06 20.97 6.89
N ASP A 25 8.43 19.91 7.62
CA ASP A 25 9.26 18.80 7.10
C ASP A 25 8.43 17.76 6.35
N ALA A 26 7.14 17.63 6.69
CA ALA A 26 6.14 16.85 5.97
C ALA A 26 4.97 17.73 5.51
N PHE A 27 4.31 17.33 4.43
CA PHE A 27 3.21 18.06 3.81
C PHE A 27 1.97 17.17 3.70
N PHE A 28 0.86 17.62 4.28
CA PHE A 28 -0.45 16.98 4.11
C PHE A 28 -1.26 17.70 3.04
N PHE A 29 -1.80 16.93 2.09
CA PHE A 29 -2.67 17.44 1.05
C PHE A 29 -4.11 17.04 1.34
N GLU A 30 -4.94 18.02 1.68
CA GLU A 30 -6.38 17.83 1.82
C GLU A 30 -6.97 17.32 0.50
N SER A 31 -7.98 16.47 0.61
CA SER A 31 -8.54 15.76 -0.54
C SER A 31 -10.04 15.60 -0.45
N ASP A 32 -10.71 15.75 -1.59
CA ASP A 32 -12.12 15.45 -1.73
C ASP A 32 -12.29 13.96 -2.05
N VAL A 33 -13.07 13.24 -1.26
CA VAL A 33 -13.33 11.81 -1.47
C VAL A 33 -14.75 11.62 -2.00
N ARG A 34 -14.87 10.90 -3.12
CA ARG A 34 -16.15 10.48 -3.71
C ARG A 34 -16.26 8.96 -3.63
N ILE A 35 -17.42 8.47 -3.20
CA ILE A 35 -17.70 7.03 -3.14
C ILE A 35 -18.50 6.63 -4.36
N VAL A 36 -17.99 5.66 -5.13
CA VAL A 36 -18.65 5.10 -6.31
C VAL A 36 -18.87 3.61 -6.10
N ARG A 37 -20.04 3.10 -6.48
CA ARG A 37 -20.40 1.68 -6.38
C ARG A 37 -20.65 1.13 -7.77
N GLY A 38 -20.17 -0.07 -8.04
CA GLY A 38 -20.49 -0.79 -9.27
C GLY A 38 -22.00 -1.05 -9.35
N GLN A 39 -22.57 -0.86 -10.54
CA GLN A 39 -23.96 -1.22 -10.83
C GLN A 39 -24.01 -2.70 -11.26
N ASN A 40 -25.12 -3.38 -10.97
CA ASN A 40 -25.38 -4.77 -11.42
C ASN A 40 -24.36 -5.83 -10.94
N VAL A 41 -23.72 -5.63 -9.77
CA VAL A 41 -22.82 -6.63 -9.14
C VAL A 41 -23.43 -7.07 -7.81
N GLN A 42 -23.40 -8.38 -7.52
CA GLN A 42 -23.99 -8.93 -6.27
C GLN A 42 -23.38 -8.34 -4.99
N ARG A 43 -22.07 -8.07 -4.98
CA ARG A 43 -21.33 -7.44 -3.87
C ARG A 43 -20.64 -6.18 -4.37
N PRO A 44 -21.33 -5.03 -4.43
CA PRO A 44 -20.75 -3.80 -4.96
C PRO A 44 -19.68 -3.26 -4.01
N VAL A 45 -18.46 -3.09 -4.54
CA VAL A 45 -17.36 -2.46 -3.82
C VAL A 45 -17.60 -0.94 -3.72
N PRO A 46 -17.49 -0.33 -2.52
CA PRO A 46 -17.58 1.12 -2.36
C PRO A 46 -16.23 1.78 -2.68
N TRP A 47 -15.91 1.90 -3.97
CA TRP A 47 -14.67 2.51 -4.46
C TRP A 47 -14.53 3.95 -3.98
N GLN A 48 -13.34 4.29 -3.47
CA GLN A 48 -12.99 5.63 -3.01
C GLN A 48 -12.18 6.34 -4.09
N ILE A 49 -12.77 7.35 -4.72
CA ILE A 49 -12.07 8.25 -5.64
C ILE A 49 -11.59 9.46 -4.83
N ARG A 50 -10.28 9.62 -4.72
CA ARG A 50 -9.67 10.73 -3.98
C ARG A 50 -9.13 11.78 -4.94
N ILE A 51 -9.64 13.00 -4.83
CA ILE A 51 -9.30 14.12 -5.70
C ILE A 51 -8.37 15.05 -4.92
N VAL A 52 -7.15 15.25 -5.43
CA VAL A 52 -6.11 16.05 -4.77
C VAL A 52 -5.55 17.10 -5.74
N PRO A 53 -6.26 18.22 -5.99
CA PRO A 53 -5.83 19.22 -6.98
C PRO A 53 -4.46 19.84 -6.67
N ALA A 54 -4.06 19.84 -5.40
CA ALA A 54 -2.78 20.37 -4.94
C ALA A 54 -1.58 19.63 -5.56
N LEU A 55 -1.70 18.36 -5.92
CA LEU A 55 -0.62 17.59 -6.56
C LEU A 55 -0.27 18.09 -7.98
N LEU A 56 -1.15 18.87 -8.61
CA LEU A 56 -0.85 19.54 -9.88
C LEU A 56 0.17 20.68 -9.72
N LYS A 57 0.33 21.21 -8.50
CA LYS A 57 1.29 22.26 -8.18
C LYS A 57 2.48 21.61 -7.49
N LYS A 58 3.67 21.70 -8.09
CA LYS A 58 4.90 21.31 -7.39
C LYS A 58 4.97 22.09 -6.06
N PRO A 59 5.10 21.44 -4.89
CA PRO A 59 5.22 22.15 -3.64
C PRO A 59 6.47 23.02 -3.69
N LYS A 60 6.30 24.33 -3.58
CA LYS A 60 7.39 25.26 -3.31
C LYS A 60 7.53 25.34 -1.80
N ALA A 61 8.53 24.67 -1.24
CA ALA A 61 8.91 24.94 0.14
C ALA A 61 9.32 26.43 0.24
N PRO A 62 8.86 27.18 1.24
CA PRO A 62 9.39 28.50 1.51
C PRO A 62 10.85 28.35 1.98
N VAL A 63 11.79 28.71 1.11
CA VAL A 63 13.22 28.68 1.43
C VAL A 63 13.49 29.79 2.44
N SER A 64 13.72 29.43 3.70
CA SER A 64 14.14 30.37 4.75
C SER A 64 15.63 30.15 5.06
N ALA A 65 16.32 31.21 5.47
CA ALA A 65 17.77 31.18 5.73
C ALA A 65 18.19 30.20 6.85
N GLU A 66 17.25 29.67 7.62
CA GLU A 66 17.48 28.64 8.65
C GLU A 66 17.58 27.20 8.08
N GLU A 67 17.23 26.97 6.80
CA GLU A 67 17.28 25.64 6.16
C GLU A 67 18.71 25.12 5.91
N GLU A 68 19.74 25.97 5.94
CA GLU A 68 21.12 25.55 5.66
C GLU A 68 21.77 24.78 6.81
N ALA A 69 21.29 24.95 8.05
CA ALA A 69 21.88 24.33 9.24
C ALA A 69 21.19 23.01 9.68
N ARG A 70 20.00 22.70 9.14
CA ARG A 70 19.24 21.49 9.52
C ARG A 70 19.75 20.26 8.76
N PRO A 71 19.76 19.06 9.37
CA PRO A 71 20.11 17.84 8.65
C PRO A 71 19.12 17.62 7.48
N LYS A 72 19.67 17.53 6.27
CA LYS A 72 18.89 17.34 5.05
C LYS A 72 18.76 15.85 4.75
N GLN A 73 17.65 15.48 4.12
CA GLN A 73 17.47 14.13 3.59
C GLN A 73 18.59 13.84 2.57
N ASN A 74 19.10 12.61 2.60
CA ASN A 74 20.02 12.13 1.57
C ASN A 74 19.41 12.34 0.17
N GLN A 75 20.21 12.94 -0.73
CA GLN A 75 19.75 13.35 -2.07
C GLN A 75 19.82 12.23 -3.11
N VAL A 76 20.65 11.21 -2.86
CA VAL A 76 20.84 10.07 -3.78
C VAL A 76 19.83 8.98 -3.46
N ASP A 77 19.70 8.66 -2.18
CA ASP A 77 18.72 7.68 -1.69
C ASP A 77 17.99 8.31 -0.50
N VAL A 78 16.77 8.79 -0.75
CA VAL A 78 15.95 9.48 0.26
C VAL A 78 15.54 8.57 1.43
N PHE A 79 15.84 7.28 1.36
CA PHE A 79 15.62 6.33 2.46
C PHE A 79 16.91 5.86 3.13
N ALA A 80 18.07 6.39 2.73
CA ALA A 80 19.33 6.21 3.42
C ALA A 80 19.67 7.41 4.33
N PRO A 81 20.47 7.23 5.39
CA PRO A 81 20.95 8.35 6.19
C PRO A 81 21.85 9.29 5.36
N PRO A 82 21.99 10.57 5.76
CA PRO A 82 21.34 11.22 6.90
C PRO A 82 19.84 11.46 6.66
N TYR A 83 19.07 11.37 7.75
CA TYR A 83 17.64 11.64 7.74
C TYR A 83 17.31 13.06 8.21
N VAL A 84 16.24 13.64 7.67
CA VAL A 84 15.57 14.75 8.36
C VAL A 84 15.04 14.20 9.70
N PRO A 85 15.45 14.75 10.86
CA PRO A 85 15.11 14.18 12.16
C PRO A 85 13.61 14.00 12.35
N ASN A 86 12.83 14.96 11.84
CA ASN A 86 11.38 14.92 11.97
C ASN A 86 10.69 13.87 11.08
N LEU A 87 11.38 13.32 10.06
CA LEU A 87 10.85 12.24 9.22
C LEU A 87 11.28 10.86 9.70
N LEU A 88 12.28 10.76 10.56
CA LEU A 88 12.72 9.52 11.17
C LEU A 88 11.84 9.18 12.38
N VAL A 89 11.06 8.10 12.29
CA VAL A 89 10.23 7.62 13.40
C VAL A 89 11.05 6.71 14.32
N LYS A 90 11.72 5.71 13.72
CA LYS A 90 12.50 4.74 14.48
C LYS A 90 13.46 3.96 13.60
N GLU A 91 14.68 3.77 14.08
CA GLU A 91 15.60 2.76 13.54
C GLU A 91 15.37 1.42 14.26
N LEU A 92 15.16 0.36 13.47
CA LEU A 92 15.01 -1.04 13.88
C LEU A 92 16.22 -1.83 13.42
N ASP A 93 16.31 -3.11 13.80
CA ASP A 93 17.54 -3.91 13.61
C ASP A 93 17.94 -4.11 12.13
N ASP A 94 17.01 -4.29 11.19
CA ASP A 94 17.29 -4.40 9.73
C ASP A 94 16.50 -3.38 8.89
N PHE A 95 15.75 -2.51 9.56
CA PHE A 95 14.76 -1.63 8.93
C PHE A 95 14.77 -0.25 9.56
N THR A 96 14.22 0.72 8.83
CA THR A 96 13.96 2.08 9.31
C THR A 96 12.50 2.42 9.08
N VAL A 97 11.85 3.02 10.08
CA VAL A 97 10.50 3.56 9.97
C VAL A 97 10.59 5.05 9.68
N LEU A 98 10.10 5.45 8.51
CA LEU A 98 10.12 6.84 8.03
C LEU A 98 8.70 7.34 7.78
N LEU A 99 8.45 8.64 7.99
CA LEU A 99 7.22 9.28 7.53
C LEU A 99 7.31 9.55 6.02
N ASN A 100 6.17 9.43 5.34
CA ASN A 100 6.08 9.94 3.98
C ASN A 100 6.05 11.47 4.02
N LYS A 101 7.00 12.10 3.34
CA LYS A 101 7.10 13.56 3.23
C LYS A 101 5.89 14.20 2.55
N TYR A 102 5.24 13.51 1.61
CA TYR A 102 4.12 14.03 0.83
C TYR A 102 2.87 13.18 1.06
N CYS A 103 2.17 13.47 2.15
CA CYS A 103 1.03 12.70 2.63
C CYS A 103 -0.28 13.15 1.97
N VAL A 104 -0.94 12.22 1.26
CA VAL A 104 -2.35 12.35 0.86
C VAL A 104 -3.27 11.74 1.93
N LEU A 105 -2.79 10.70 2.61
CA LEU A 105 -3.42 10.12 3.79
C LEU A 105 -2.61 10.53 5.03
N PRO A 106 -3.27 10.96 6.12
CA PRO A 106 -2.56 11.38 7.32
C PRO A 106 -1.78 10.21 7.91
N ARG A 107 -0.62 10.50 8.51
CA ARG A 107 0.23 9.51 9.16
C ARG A 107 0.66 8.37 8.23
N HIS A 108 0.77 8.62 6.92
CA HIS A 108 1.38 7.66 5.99
C HIS A 108 2.86 7.49 6.34
N TYR A 109 3.29 6.27 6.60
CA TYR A 109 4.68 5.93 6.92
C TYR A 109 5.17 4.72 6.12
N LEU A 110 6.48 4.54 6.12
CA LEU A 110 7.18 3.50 5.38
C LEU A 110 8.02 2.66 6.34
N LEU A 111 8.07 1.36 6.09
CA LEU A 111 9.09 0.46 6.60
C LEU A 111 10.10 0.20 5.49
N VAL A 112 11.31 0.74 5.62
CA VAL A 112 12.38 0.64 4.62
C VAL A 112 13.44 -0.33 5.13
N THR A 113 14.07 -1.12 4.25
CA THR A 113 15.31 -1.81 4.61
C THR A 113 16.39 -0.81 5.04
N ARG A 114 17.25 -1.17 5.99
CA ARG A 114 18.35 -0.27 6.38
C ARG A 114 19.40 -0.17 5.27
N ASP A 115 19.81 -1.32 4.76
CA ASP A 115 20.72 -1.42 3.63
C ASP A 115 19.93 -1.43 2.32
N PHE A 116 20.54 -0.91 1.26
CA PHE A 116 19.90 -0.87 -0.06
C PHE A 116 19.57 -2.29 -0.54
N VAL A 117 18.27 -2.55 -0.62
CA VAL A 117 17.69 -3.70 -1.33
C VAL A 117 16.83 -3.14 -2.46
N SER A 118 16.93 -3.72 -3.66
CA SER A 118 16.10 -3.27 -4.80
C SER A 118 14.61 -3.56 -4.58
N GLN A 119 13.76 -2.56 -4.85
CA GLN A 119 12.29 -2.64 -4.87
C GLN A 119 11.74 -3.58 -5.97
N GLU A 120 12.59 -4.08 -6.87
CA GLU A 120 12.23 -5.13 -7.83
C GLU A 120 12.28 -6.54 -7.23
N LYS A 121 12.83 -6.67 -6.01
CA LYS A 121 12.80 -7.93 -5.28
C LYS A 121 11.51 -8.03 -4.48
N PRO A 122 10.92 -9.24 -4.38
CA PRO A 122 9.79 -9.46 -3.49
C PRO A 122 10.14 -9.10 -2.04
N PRO A 123 9.16 -8.65 -1.23
CA PRO A 123 9.40 -8.37 0.18
C PRO A 123 9.85 -9.64 0.89
N SER A 124 10.83 -9.51 1.79
CA SER A 124 11.32 -10.66 2.55
C SER A 124 10.25 -11.16 3.54
N PRO A 125 10.27 -12.46 3.92
CA PRO A 125 9.38 -12.99 4.95
C PRO A 125 9.45 -12.21 6.27
N ASN A 126 10.65 -11.80 6.69
CA ASN A 126 10.87 -10.95 7.86
C ASN A 126 10.16 -9.59 7.72
N MET A 127 10.28 -8.94 6.55
CA MET A 127 9.57 -7.67 6.30
C MET A 127 8.05 -7.85 6.38
N LEU A 128 7.49 -8.90 5.78
CA LEU A 128 6.04 -9.19 5.85
C LEU A 128 5.56 -9.43 7.29
N ALA A 129 6.32 -10.21 8.06
CA ALA A 129 6.01 -10.47 9.48
C ALA A 129 6.08 -9.18 10.32
N LEU A 130 7.05 -8.31 10.03
CA LEU A 130 7.21 -7.03 10.71
C LEU A 130 6.07 -6.06 10.36
N VAL A 131 5.69 -5.95 9.08
CA VAL A 131 4.53 -5.15 8.63
C VAL A 131 3.25 -5.65 9.29
N TYR A 132 3.02 -6.97 9.32
CA TYR A 132 1.87 -7.53 10.02
C TYR A 132 1.87 -7.20 11.51
N SER A 133 3.03 -7.24 12.16
CA SER A 133 3.15 -6.89 13.58
C SER A 133 2.82 -5.42 13.83
N LEU A 134 3.17 -4.51 12.90
CA LEU A 134 2.78 -3.10 12.93
C LEU A 134 1.27 -2.90 12.72
N ILE A 135 0.67 -3.65 11.79
CA ILE A 135 -0.79 -3.67 11.58
C ILE A 135 -1.51 -4.14 12.85
N LYS A 136 -1.00 -5.19 13.51
CA LYS A 136 -1.60 -5.75 14.73
C LYS A 136 -1.44 -4.83 15.94
N SER A 137 -0.33 -4.09 16.04
CA SER A 137 -0.10 -3.13 17.14
C SER A 137 -0.77 -1.78 16.92
N HIS A 138 -1.23 -1.50 15.70
CA HIS A 138 -1.90 -0.25 15.35
C HIS A 138 -3.09 0.04 16.26
N THR A 139 -3.20 1.29 16.70
CA THR A 139 -4.35 1.78 17.45
C THR A 139 -5.17 2.66 16.52
N PRO A 140 -6.35 2.20 16.07
CA PRO A 140 -7.21 2.95 15.16
C PRO A 140 -7.51 4.37 15.66
N SER A 141 -7.52 5.34 14.75
CA SER A 141 -7.90 6.72 15.09
C SER A 141 -9.40 6.92 15.29
N SER A 142 -10.22 5.99 14.81
CA SER A 142 -11.66 5.93 15.03
C SER A 142 -12.16 4.49 14.98
N ASP A 143 -13.43 4.30 15.33
CA ASP A 143 -14.10 3.01 15.10
C ASP A 143 -14.09 2.62 13.62
N GLY A 144 -13.90 1.32 13.36
CA GLY A 144 -13.83 0.73 12.02
C GLY A 144 -12.60 1.07 11.18
N ALA A 145 -11.69 1.94 11.64
CA ALA A 145 -10.46 2.26 10.89
C ALA A 145 -9.45 1.10 10.94
N GLU A 146 -8.74 0.88 9.84
CA GLU A 146 -7.77 -0.21 9.70
C GLU A 146 -6.48 0.26 9.06
N LEU A 147 -5.36 -0.32 9.48
CA LEU A 147 -4.08 -0.08 8.83
C LEU A 147 -3.90 -1.03 7.65
N LEU A 148 -3.71 -0.47 6.47
CA LEU A 148 -3.36 -1.20 5.26
C LEU A 148 -1.86 -1.05 4.99
N GLY A 149 -1.17 -2.19 4.92
CA GLY A 149 0.17 -2.28 4.35
C GLY A 149 0.10 -2.52 2.85
N PHE A 150 0.98 -1.87 2.07
CA PHE A 150 1.14 -2.20 0.65
C PHE A 150 2.57 -2.10 0.14
N PHE A 151 2.88 -2.92 -0.87
CA PHE A 151 4.18 -3.00 -1.51
C PHE A 151 4.03 -2.99 -3.03
N ASN A 152 4.86 -2.21 -3.71
CA ASN A 152 4.87 -2.08 -5.16
C ASN A 152 6.16 -2.73 -5.69
N CYS A 153 6.08 -3.95 -6.24
CA CYS A 153 7.24 -4.69 -6.73
C CYS A 153 7.44 -4.49 -8.24
N GLY A 154 8.59 -3.93 -8.62
CA GLY A 154 9.00 -3.77 -10.03
C GLY A 154 8.49 -2.49 -10.70
N PRO A 155 9.06 -2.12 -11.86
CA PRO A 155 8.78 -0.86 -12.55
C PRO A 155 7.30 -0.65 -12.92
N ASN A 156 6.54 -1.72 -13.21
CA ASN A 156 5.15 -1.59 -13.64
C ASN A 156 4.14 -1.55 -12.48
N SER A 157 4.61 -1.51 -11.23
CA SER A 157 3.77 -1.60 -10.04
C SER A 157 3.36 -0.24 -9.43
N GLY A 158 3.92 0.87 -9.94
CA GLY A 158 3.79 2.20 -9.33
C GLY A 158 4.82 2.46 -8.22
N ALA A 159 5.99 1.81 -8.29
CA ALA A 159 7.10 2.04 -7.37
C ALA A 159 7.87 3.30 -7.78
N SER A 160 7.93 4.31 -6.91
CA SER A 160 8.61 5.58 -7.20
C SER A 160 10.05 5.66 -6.69
N GLN A 161 10.46 4.76 -5.80
CA GLN A 161 11.79 4.72 -5.21
C GLN A 161 12.40 3.32 -5.37
N PRO A 162 13.70 3.22 -5.70
CA PRO A 162 14.36 1.95 -5.98
C PRO A 162 14.74 1.16 -4.72
N HIS A 163 14.80 1.81 -3.56
CA HIS A 163 15.15 1.19 -2.28
C HIS A 163 13.89 0.55 -1.66
N CYS A 164 14.01 -0.72 -1.28
CA CYS A 164 12.98 -1.59 -0.71
C CYS A 164 12.22 -0.94 0.46
N HIS A 165 10.93 -0.70 0.25
CA HIS A 165 10.03 -0.12 1.23
C HIS A 165 8.62 -0.72 1.15
N PHE A 166 8.02 -0.90 2.32
CA PHE A 166 6.62 -1.24 2.50
C PHE A 166 5.89 -0.02 3.06
N GLN A 167 4.77 0.35 2.47
CA GLN A 167 4.00 1.54 2.85
C GLN A 167 2.85 1.15 3.76
N LEU A 168 2.55 1.98 4.76
CA LEU A 168 1.46 1.77 5.70
C LEU A 168 0.60 3.04 5.79
N VAL A 169 -0.70 2.86 5.56
CA VAL A 169 -1.70 3.93 5.62
C VAL A 169 -2.90 3.48 6.43
N GLU A 170 -3.46 4.38 7.22
CA GLU A 170 -4.74 4.12 7.87
C GLU A 170 -5.88 4.48 6.91
N LEU A 171 -6.79 3.53 6.73
CA LEU A 171 -8.00 3.70 5.93
C LEU A 171 -9.22 3.78 6.85
N MET A 172 -10.17 4.58 6.38
CA MET A 172 -11.45 4.78 7.03
C MET A 172 -12.53 4.10 6.18
N PRO A 173 -13.49 3.39 6.81
CA PRO A 173 -14.63 2.88 6.09
C PRO A 173 -15.41 4.05 5.47
N SER A 174 -15.82 3.86 4.22
CA SER A 174 -16.77 4.77 3.57
C SER A 174 -18.10 4.79 4.34
N GLU A 175 -18.92 5.81 4.12
CA GLU A 175 -20.26 5.86 4.71
C GLU A 175 -21.07 4.60 4.36
N ASN A 176 -21.61 3.95 5.40
CA ASN A 176 -22.34 2.67 5.35
C ASN A 176 -21.52 1.46 4.87
N ALA A 177 -20.19 1.56 4.83
CA ALA A 177 -19.31 0.42 4.59
C ALA A 177 -18.93 -0.26 5.91
N THR A 178 -18.81 -1.59 5.89
CA THR A 178 -18.42 -2.38 7.07
C THR A 178 -16.91 -2.64 7.15
N LYS A 179 -16.18 -2.37 6.07
CA LYS A 179 -14.72 -2.56 5.98
C LYS A 179 -14.02 -1.29 5.54
N ALA A 180 -12.86 -1.01 6.12
CA ALA A 180 -12.03 0.13 5.73
C ALA A 180 -11.39 -0.07 4.34
N VAL A 181 -10.98 -1.31 4.04
CA VAL A 181 -10.39 -1.67 2.75
C VAL A 181 -11.52 -2.01 1.75
N PRO A 182 -11.74 -1.22 0.68
CA PRO A 182 -12.93 -1.38 -0.16
C PRO A 182 -13.05 -2.75 -0.80
N ILE A 183 -11.96 -3.27 -1.38
CA ILE A 183 -11.97 -4.54 -2.13
C ILE A 183 -12.34 -5.74 -1.25
N GLU A 184 -12.09 -5.65 0.06
CA GLU A 184 -12.45 -6.72 0.98
C GLU A 184 -13.96 -6.89 1.17
N HIS A 185 -14.81 -5.95 0.72
CA HIS A 185 -16.28 -6.16 0.71
C HIS A 185 -16.70 -7.36 -0.16
N MET A 186 -15.85 -7.78 -1.11
CA MET A 186 -16.09 -8.97 -1.91
C MET A 186 -15.84 -10.26 -1.09
N LEU A 187 -15.00 -10.18 -0.06
CA LEU A 187 -14.57 -11.31 0.75
C LEU A 187 -15.51 -11.52 1.93
N ASP A 188 -15.88 -12.78 2.19
CA ASP A 188 -16.56 -13.13 3.43
C ASP A 188 -15.53 -13.34 4.55
N THR A 189 -15.66 -12.58 5.62
CA THR A 189 -14.83 -12.72 6.83
C THR A 189 -15.49 -13.57 7.91
N GLN A 190 -16.78 -13.89 7.78
CA GLN A 190 -17.57 -14.58 8.79
C GLN A 190 -17.59 -16.10 8.61
N SER A 191 -17.43 -16.59 7.38
CA SER A 191 -17.25 -18.02 7.15
C SER A 191 -15.95 -18.53 7.80
N ALA A 192 -16.02 -19.66 8.50
CA ALA A 192 -14.82 -20.35 8.99
C ALA A 192 -13.98 -20.81 7.78
N PRO A 193 -12.64 -20.74 7.85
CA PRO A 193 -11.82 -21.31 6.80
C PRO A 193 -12.01 -22.82 6.81
N ASP A 194 -11.99 -23.41 5.62
CA ASP A 194 -11.92 -24.86 5.47
C ASP A 194 -10.54 -25.30 6.01
N GLU A 195 -10.50 -26.02 7.14
CA GLU A 195 -9.25 -26.36 7.86
C GLU A 195 -8.23 -27.10 6.97
N ASP A 196 -8.70 -27.73 5.91
CA ASP A 196 -7.90 -28.51 4.96
C ASP A 196 -7.40 -27.70 3.75
N LYS A 197 -7.70 -26.40 3.63
CA LYS A 197 -7.30 -25.61 2.46
C LYS A 197 -6.53 -24.35 2.81
N GLU A 198 -5.27 -24.33 2.39
CA GLU A 198 -4.52 -23.09 2.15
C GLU A 198 -5.07 -22.38 0.90
N GLU A 199 -6.37 -22.09 0.89
CA GLU A 199 -7.07 -21.62 -0.29
C GLU A 199 -6.59 -20.23 -0.71
N ILE A 200 -6.18 -20.13 -1.97
CA ILE A 200 -5.95 -18.85 -2.65
C ILE A 200 -7.23 -18.51 -3.39
N LEU A 201 -7.89 -17.44 -2.96
CA LEU A 201 -9.13 -16.95 -3.54
C LEU A 201 -8.84 -16.06 -4.75
N GLY A 202 -9.56 -16.28 -5.85
CA GLY A 202 -9.64 -15.34 -6.96
C GLY A 202 -10.81 -14.37 -6.76
N LEU A 203 -10.59 -13.08 -6.95
CA LEU A 203 -11.70 -12.10 -6.93
C LEU A 203 -12.36 -11.97 -8.30
N ALA A 204 -13.68 -11.82 -8.32
CA ALA A 204 -14.47 -11.55 -9.52
C ALA A 204 -14.33 -10.09 -9.99
N VAL A 205 -13.12 -9.69 -10.35
CA VAL A 205 -12.73 -8.37 -10.86
C VAL A 205 -12.14 -8.52 -12.27
N PRO A 206 -12.11 -7.47 -13.11
CA PRO A 206 -11.62 -7.57 -14.49
C PRO A 206 -10.09 -7.71 -14.62
N TRP A 207 -9.37 -7.88 -13.51
CA TRP A 207 -7.93 -8.16 -13.46
C TRP A 207 -7.64 -9.41 -12.62
N ARG A 208 -6.40 -9.92 -12.69
CA ARG A 208 -5.96 -11.02 -11.84
C ARG A 208 -5.74 -10.50 -10.41
N HIS A 209 -6.42 -11.10 -9.43
CA HIS A 209 -6.30 -10.72 -8.03
C HIS A 209 -6.39 -11.97 -7.17
N PHE A 210 -5.27 -12.32 -6.54
CA PHE A 210 -5.15 -13.48 -5.65
C PHE A 210 -5.20 -13.03 -4.21
N VAL A 211 -5.89 -13.78 -3.36
CA VAL A 211 -6.05 -13.44 -1.94
C VAL A 211 -5.84 -14.67 -1.08
N ALA A 212 -4.95 -14.56 -0.10
CA ALA A 212 -4.80 -15.53 0.97
C ALA A 212 -5.46 -14.99 2.24
N ARG A 213 -6.31 -15.80 2.88
CA ARG A 213 -6.78 -15.49 4.23
C ARG A 213 -5.67 -15.72 5.25
N LEU A 214 -5.59 -14.83 6.23
CA LEU A 214 -4.56 -14.85 7.26
C LEU A 214 -5.11 -15.42 8.58
N GLU A 215 -4.35 -16.38 9.09
CA GLU A 215 -4.47 -17.05 10.39
C GLU A 215 -3.07 -17.22 10.98
N PRO A 216 -2.39 -16.11 11.30
CA PRO A 216 -1.01 -16.15 11.73
C PRO A 216 -0.91 -16.75 13.14
N PRO A 217 0.15 -17.53 13.42
CA PRO A 217 0.37 -18.09 14.75
C PRO A 217 0.52 -16.98 15.80
N SER A 218 0.09 -17.27 17.03
CA SER A 218 0.29 -16.35 18.17
C SER A 218 1.77 -16.18 18.55
N ASP A 219 2.59 -17.17 18.22
CA ASP A 219 4.04 -17.21 18.46
C ASP A 219 4.78 -16.30 17.46
N PRO A 220 5.41 -15.20 17.92
CA PRO A 220 6.12 -14.26 17.06
C PRO A 220 7.24 -14.91 16.23
N ASP A 221 7.91 -15.93 16.77
CA ASP A 221 9.05 -16.57 16.11
C ASP A 221 8.62 -17.43 14.90
N LYS A 222 7.31 -17.75 14.82
CA LYS A 222 6.72 -18.48 13.68
C LYS A 222 6.13 -17.58 12.61
N LEU A 223 6.02 -16.27 12.86
CA LEU A 223 5.39 -15.33 11.92
C LEU A 223 6.16 -15.24 10.60
N GLU A 224 7.50 -15.19 10.66
CA GLU A 224 8.33 -15.10 9.46
C GLU A 224 8.08 -16.29 8.51
N ASN A 225 8.16 -17.51 9.03
CA ASN A 225 7.89 -18.72 8.25
C ASN A 225 6.44 -18.76 7.73
N TYR A 226 5.47 -18.36 8.56
CA TYR A 226 4.07 -18.31 8.17
C TYR A 226 3.84 -17.38 6.97
N PHE A 227 4.34 -16.14 7.05
CA PHE A 227 4.18 -15.17 5.97
C PHE A 227 4.99 -15.53 4.73
N GLY A 228 6.17 -16.13 4.91
CA GLY A 228 6.94 -16.70 3.80
C GLY A 228 6.14 -17.73 3.01
N LYS A 229 5.52 -18.71 3.69
CA LYS A 229 4.69 -19.74 3.03
C LYS A 229 3.47 -19.13 2.33
N ARG A 230 2.70 -18.27 3.03
CA ARG A 230 1.51 -17.63 2.45
C ARG A 230 1.84 -16.81 1.21
N PHE A 231 2.95 -16.08 1.24
CA PHE A 231 3.39 -15.30 0.10
C PHE A 231 3.89 -16.18 -1.06
N SER A 232 4.61 -17.27 -0.77
CA SER A 232 5.01 -18.25 -1.78
C SER A 232 3.79 -18.87 -2.49
N HIS A 233 2.75 -19.27 -1.77
CA HIS A 233 1.53 -19.84 -2.38
C HIS A 233 0.81 -18.83 -3.28
N LEU A 234 0.79 -17.54 -2.91
CA LEU A 234 0.28 -16.49 -3.78
C LEU A 234 1.11 -16.34 -5.07
N LEU A 235 2.44 -16.37 -4.96
CA LEU A 235 3.33 -16.33 -6.12
C LEU A 235 3.16 -17.55 -7.03
N GLU A 236 3.07 -18.75 -6.45
CA GLU A 236 2.82 -19.99 -7.19
C GLU A 236 1.49 -19.94 -7.95
N ALA A 237 0.41 -19.45 -7.32
CA ALA A 237 -0.88 -19.26 -7.99
C ALA A 237 -0.79 -18.25 -9.15
N MET A 238 -0.06 -17.14 -8.94
CA MET A 238 0.19 -16.15 -9.99
C MET A 238 0.94 -16.75 -11.18
N PHE A 239 2.04 -17.47 -10.94
CA PHE A 239 2.85 -18.06 -12.01
C PHE A 239 2.14 -19.20 -12.72
N SER A 240 1.41 -20.05 -11.99
CA SER A 240 0.62 -21.14 -12.57
C SER A 240 -0.42 -20.61 -13.55
N LEU A 241 -1.17 -19.57 -13.16
CA LEU A 241 -2.15 -18.95 -14.05
C LEU A 241 -1.51 -18.26 -15.26
N ALA A 242 -0.33 -17.65 -15.09
CA ALA A 242 0.42 -17.05 -16.20
C ALA A 242 0.85 -18.11 -17.22
N MET A 243 1.35 -19.27 -16.74
CA MET A 243 1.73 -20.40 -17.59
C MET A 243 0.52 -20.99 -18.33
N GLU A 244 -0.60 -21.23 -17.65
CA GLU A 244 -1.83 -21.74 -18.27
C GLU A 244 -2.37 -20.85 -19.38
N LYS A 245 -2.13 -19.53 -19.29
CA LYS A 245 -2.57 -18.53 -20.27
C LYS A 245 -1.52 -18.25 -21.35
N ASN A 246 -0.40 -18.97 -21.38
CA ASN A 246 0.74 -18.74 -22.28
C ASN A 246 1.21 -17.27 -22.26
N ASP A 247 1.22 -16.67 -21.08
CA ASP A 247 1.68 -15.30 -20.87
C ASP A 247 3.21 -15.28 -20.95
N GLU A 248 3.77 -15.08 -22.15
CA GLU A 248 5.22 -15.16 -22.43
C GLU A 248 6.04 -13.98 -21.86
N ASN A 249 5.60 -13.36 -20.76
CA ASN A 249 6.33 -12.23 -20.19
C ASN A 249 7.63 -12.75 -19.51
N LYS A 250 8.74 -12.73 -20.26
CA LYS A 250 10.06 -13.26 -19.85
C LYS A 250 10.79 -12.41 -18.80
N GLY A 251 10.22 -11.28 -18.40
CA GLY A 251 10.78 -10.36 -17.41
C GLY A 251 10.51 -10.79 -15.97
N ARG A 252 11.11 -10.06 -15.02
CA ARG A 252 10.74 -10.19 -13.60
C ARG A 252 9.25 -9.84 -13.43
N PRO A 253 8.49 -10.59 -12.61
CA PRO A 253 7.10 -10.27 -12.36
C PRO A 253 7.00 -8.91 -11.68
N ASN A 254 6.01 -8.13 -12.10
CA ASN A 254 5.62 -6.91 -11.44
C ASN A 254 4.32 -7.19 -10.71
N PHE A 255 4.21 -6.78 -9.45
CA PHE A 255 3.00 -7.04 -8.67
C PHE A 255 2.86 -6.04 -7.54
N ASN A 256 1.63 -5.89 -7.05
CA ASN A 256 1.36 -5.25 -5.78
C ASN A 256 1.04 -6.31 -4.72
N VAL A 257 1.50 -6.07 -3.50
CA VAL A 257 1.05 -6.81 -2.32
C VAL A 257 0.22 -5.86 -1.46
N LEU A 258 -0.93 -6.34 -0.99
CA LEU A 258 -1.70 -5.68 0.08
C LEU A 258 -1.69 -6.59 1.29
N LEU A 259 -1.53 -6.01 2.47
CA LEU A 259 -1.53 -6.74 3.73
C LEU A 259 -2.43 -6.02 4.73
N THR A 260 -3.43 -6.75 5.21
CA THR A 260 -4.39 -6.30 6.22
C THR A 260 -4.34 -7.23 7.42
N ARG A 261 -5.23 -7.04 8.40
CA ARG A 261 -5.29 -7.95 9.53
C ARG A 261 -5.76 -9.36 9.13
N HIS A 262 -6.58 -9.43 8.08
CA HIS A 262 -7.31 -10.65 7.71
C HIS A 262 -6.86 -11.26 6.38
N PHE A 263 -6.21 -10.48 5.51
CA PHE A 263 -5.89 -10.93 4.17
C PHE A 263 -4.51 -10.46 3.71
N MET A 264 -3.89 -11.27 2.86
CA MET A 264 -2.77 -10.88 2.00
C MET A 264 -3.23 -11.00 0.56
N HIS A 265 -3.10 -9.91 -0.19
CA HIS A 265 -3.46 -9.88 -1.60
C HIS A 265 -2.19 -9.80 -2.46
N LEU A 266 -2.23 -10.45 -3.62
CA LEU A 266 -1.25 -10.34 -4.68
C LEU A 266 -1.95 -9.96 -5.99
N ILE A 267 -1.53 -8.85 -6.59
CA ILE A 267 -2.10 -8.31 -7.82
C ILE A 267 -0.99 -8.21 -8.86
N PRO A 268 -0.93 -9.10 -9.87
CA PRO A 268 0.03 -9.00 -10.96
C PRO A 268 -0.21 -7.73 -11.78
N ARG A 269 0.88 -7.07 -12.21
CA ARG A 269 0.86 -5.79 -12.89
C ARG A 269 1.51 -5.86 -14.25
N ARG A 270 0.82 -5.36 -15.27
CA ARG A 270 1.34 -5.26 -16.64
C ARG A 270 1.89 -3.87 -16.94
N ASN A 271 1.14 -2.83 -16.58
CA ASN A 271 1.49 -1.43 -16.79
C ASN A 271 1.31 -0.66 -15.48
N GLU A 272 2.14 0.36 -15.26
CA GLU A 272 2.01 1.28 -14.13
C GLU A 272 0.77 2.18 -14.27
N THR A 273 0.51 2.65 -15.48
CA THR A 273 -0.55 3.60 -15.79
C THR A 273 -1.56 3.00 -16.77
N PHE A 274 -2.77 3.55 -16.74
CA PHE A 274 -3.83 3.30 -17.70
C PHE A 274 -4.24 4.62 -18.36
N ASP A 275 -4.20 4.71 -19.69
CA ASP A 275 -4.72 5.88 -20.38
C ASP A 275 -6.25 5.82 -20.36
N MET A 276 -6.89 6.71 -19.61
CA MET A 276 -8.35 6.72 -19.51
C MET A 276 -9.02 7.03 -20.85
N LYS A 277 -8.30 7.51 -21.87
CA LYS A 277 -8.85 7.65 -23.23
C LYS A 277 -9.20 6.29 -23.85
N GLU A 278 -8.52 5.22 -23.41
CA GLU A 278 -8.75 3.84 -23.85
C GLU A 278 -9.85 3.13 -23.04
N ALA A 279 -10.53 3.82 -22.13
CA ALA A 279 -11.55 3.26 -21.24
C ALA A 279 -12.86 2.83 -21.93
N GLY A 280 -12.92 2.82 -23.27
CA GLY A 280 -14.13 2.41 -23.99
C GLY A 280 -15.33 3.32 -23.72
N TRP A 281 -15.16 4.64 -23.83
CA TRP A 281 -16.17 5.66 -23.50
C TRP A 281 -17.54 5.47 -24.19
N GLU A 282 -17.58 4.71 -25.30
CA GLU A 282 -18.79 4.33 -26.02
C GLU A 282 -19.79 3.54 -25.16
N GLU A 283 -19.32 2.79 -24.16
CA GLU A 283 -20.19 2.04 -23.26
C GLU A 283 -20.94 2.94 -22.24
N TYR A 284 -20.52 4.20 -22.09
CA TYR A 284 -21.03 5.11 -21.05
C TYR A 284 -22.02 6.16 -21.57
N GLY A 285 -22.35 6.17 -22.87
CA GLY A 285 -23.44 7.00 -23.42
C GLY A 285 -23.28 7.42 -24.89
N PRO A 286 -24.32 8.02 -25.50
CA PRO A 286 -24.29 8.44 -26.90
C PRO A 286 -23.23 9.53 -27.15
N GLY A 287 -22.32 9.27 -28.10
CA GLY A 287 -21.22 10.20 -28.44
C GLY A 287 -19.89 9.92 -27.72
N GLY A 288 -19.67 8.67 -27.29
CA GLY A 288 -18.54 8.11 -26.51
C GLY A 288 -17.12 8.55 -26.84
N HIS A 289 -16.84 9.83 -26.67
CA HIS A 289 -15.51 10.39 -26.72
C HIS A 289 -15.02 10.65 -25.29
N PRO A 290 -13.71 10.48 -25.05
CA PRO A 290 -13.14 10.83 -23.76
C PRO A 290 -13.44 12.31 -23.44
N PRO A 291 -13.82 12.63 -22.19
CA PRO A 291 -13.93 14.01 -21.73
C PRO A 291 -12.69 14.85 -22.08
N LYS A 292 -12.87 16.15 -22.28
CA LYS A 292 -11.81 17.09 -22.72
C LYS A 292 -10.53 17.06 -21.86
N TYR A 293 -10.64 16.66 -20.59
CA TYR A 293 -9.54 16.62 -19.63
C TYR A 293 -9.19 15.20 -19.16
N THR A 294 -9.47 14.19 -19.98
CA THR A 294 -9.09 12.80 -19.71
C THR A 294 -7.57 12.64 -19.79
N GLY A 295 -6.98 12.26 -18.67
CA GLY A 295 -5.56 11.98 -18.52
C GLY A 295 -5.29 10.50 -18.27
N THR A 296 -4.10 10.21 -17.72
CA THR A 296 -3.72 8.86 -17.30
C THR A 296 -4.09 8.64 -15.84
N LEU A 297 -4.63 7.45 -15.54
CA LEU A 297 -4.80 6.96 -14.19
C LEU A 297 -3.50 6.22 -13.81
N SER A 298 -2.82 6.69 -12.78
CA SER A 298 -1.80 5.86 -12.14
C SER A 298 -2.52 4.73 -11.41
N VAL A 299 -2.00 3.52 -11.53
CA VAL A 299 -2.53 2.38 -10.80
C VAL A 299 -1.41 1.95 -9.88
N ASN A 300 -1.56 2.20 -8.58
CA ASN A 300 -0.70 1.59 -7.57
C ASN A 300 -1.55 0.66 -6.68
N ALA A 301 -0.94 0.07 -5.66
CA ALA A 301 -1.66 -0.82 -4.75
C ALA A 301 -2.87 -0.16 -4.06
N LEU A 302 -2.87 1.18 -3.92
CA LEU A 302 -3.98 1.98 -3.39
C LEU A 302 -4.90 2.56 -4.47
N GLY A 303 -4.62 2.33 -5.76
CA GLY A 303 -5.39 2.87 -6.89
C GLY A 303 -5.33 4.40 -7.03
N THR A 304 -4.18 5.04 -6.74
CA THR A 304 -3.99 6.49 -7.03
C THR A 304 -3.34 6.74 -8.39
#